data_AF-A0A8S4PNP9-F1
#
_entry.id   AF-A0A8S4PNP9-F1
#
_cell.length_a   1.000
_cell.length_b   1.000
_cell.length_c   1.000
_cell.angle_alpha   90.00
_cell.angle_beta   90.00
_cell.angle_gamma   90.00
#
_symmetry.space_group_name_H-M   'P 1'
#
loop_
_entity.id
_entity.type
_entity.pdbx_description
1 polymer ?
#
loop_
_entity_poly.entity_id
_entity_poly.type
_entity_poly.pdbx_seq_one_letter_code
_entity_poly.pdbx_strand_id
1 'polypeptide(L)'
;MPRKGEVGNFRSRKTESKYITICDFTNPWNFFQLFIVGTQLGILEWLQYNGLIGDDLPCWRESCGGSLKLRKKSCIDGYAFRCRKDKNHEFSLRKGTIFDKSHYLVADIMVFIKVNIFLCTITQKHC
;
A
#
# COMPACT_ATOMS: atom_id res chain seq x y z
N MET A 1 44.08 6.51 -13.80
CA MET A 1 43.63 6.92 -12.45
C MET A 1 42.12 6.78 -12.37
N PRO A 2 41.55 5.82 -11.61
CA PRO A 2 40.11 5.65 -11.53
C PRO A 2 39.49 6.61 -10.50
N ARG A 3 38.34 7.18 -10.82
CA ARG A 3 37.56 8.07 -9.94
C ARG A 3 36.86 7.21 -8.87
N LYS A 4 37.27 7.38 -7.61
CA LYS A 4 36.63 6.77 -6.45
C LYS A 4 35.35 7.55 -6.12
N GLY A 5 34.24 7.12 -6.69
CA GLY A 5 32.90 7.60 -6.40
C GLY A 5 32.03 6.45 -5.91
N GLU A 6 32.38 5.84 -4.78
CA GLU A 6 31.53 4.88 -4.08
C GLU A 6 31.28 5.39 -2.66
N VAL A 7 30.18 6.11 -2.44
CA VAL A 7 29.45 6.06 -1.17
C VAL A 7 27.97 6.34 -1.45
N GLY A 8 27.17 5.29 -1.53
CA GLY A 8 25.71 5.39 -1.60
C GLY A 8 25.06 4.02 -1.58
N ASN A 9 24.14 3.79 -0.64
CA ASN A 9 23.42 2.51 -0.40
C ASN A 9 22.42 2.14 -1.53
N PHE A 10 22.71 2.55 -2.75
CA PHE A 10 21.76 2.85 -3.80
C PHE A 10 22.24 2.22 -5.12
N ARG A 11 22.27 0.89 -5.15
CA ARG A 11 22.95 0.11 -6.20
C ARG A 11 22.11 -0.18 -7.45
N SER A 12 20.85 0.25 -7.50
CA SER A 12 19.90 -0.14 -8.55
C SER A 12 19.15 1.06 -9.13
N ARG A 13 18.88 1.03 -10.44
CA ARG A 13 18.10 2.06 -11.15
C ARG A 13 16.68 2.16 -10.57
N LYS A 14 16.14 3.39 -10.62
CA LYS A 14 14.77 3.74 -10.21
C LYS A 14 13.75 3.08 -11.13
N THR A 15 12.73 2.42 -10.57
CA THR A 15 11.58 1.91 -11.33
C THR A 15 10.48 2.98 -11.35
N GLU A 16 9.73 3.14 -12.45
CA GLU A 16 8.57 4.05 -12.47
C GLU A 16 7.51 3.57 -11.47
N SER A 17 6.86 4.50 -10.75
CA SER A 17 6.00 4.16 -9.59
C SER A 17 4.86 3.20 -9.92
N LYS A 18 4.35 3.25 -11.15
CA LYS A 18 3.28 2.36 -11.67
C LYS A 18 3.70 0.90 -11.86
N TYR A 19 5.00 0.61 -11.88
CA TYR A 19 5.53 -0.75 -12.07
C TYR A 19 6.25 -1.29 -10.83
N ILE A 20 6.24 -0.54 -9.72
CA ILE A 20 6.80 -1.03 -8.47
C ILE A 20 5.86 -2.12 -7.96
N THR A 21 6.38 -3.30 -7.68
CA THR A 21 5.67 -4.39 -6.99
C THR A 21 6.19 -4.54 -5.56
N ILE A 22 5.52 -5.36 -4.75
CA ILE A 22 6.00 -5.76 -3.42
C ILE A 22 7.47 -6.25 -3.46
N CYS A 23 7.85 -7.04 -4.46
CA CYS A 23 9.19 -7.62 -4.59
C CYS A 23 10.29 -6.56 -4.81
N ASP A 24 9.93 -5.41 -5.37
CA ASP A 24 10.84 -4.32 -5.68
C ASP A 24 11.27 -3.51 -4.45
N PHE A 25 10.65 -3.77 -3.29
CA PHE A 25 11.00 -3.11 -2.02
C PHE A 25 12.34 -3.56 -1.43
N THR A 26 12.96 -4.58 -2.01
CA THR A 26 14.38 -4.90 -1.77
C THR A 26 15.29 -3.74 -2.16
N ASN A 27 14.89 -2.92 -3.14
CA ASN A 27 15.53 -1.64 -3.45
C ASN A 27 14.92 -0.52 -2.59
N PRO A 28 15.68 0.10 -1.66
CA PRO A 28 15.17 1.18 -0.83
C PRO A 28 14.62 2.38 -1.61
N TRP A 29 15.11 2.63 -2.84
CA TRP A 29 14.61 3.71 -3.69
C TRP A 29 13.16 3.54 -4.10
N ASN A 30 12.75 2.32 -4.42
CA ASN A 30 11.38 2.06 -4.88
C ASN A 30 10.39 2.29 -3.74
N PHE A 31 10.76 1.86 -2.52
CA PHE A 31 9.98 2.20 -1.34
C PHE A 31 9.93 3.71 -1.09
N PHE A 32 11.06 4.41 -1.13
CA PHE A 32 11.11 5.87 -0.92
C PHE A 32 10.25 6.63 -1.95
N GLN A 33 10.38 6.28 -3.22
CA GLN A 33 9.64 6.90 -4.31
C GLN A 33 8.13 6.71 -4.17
N LEU A 34 7.69 5.51 -3.80
CA LEU A 34 6.28 5.23 -3.63
C LEU A 34 5.72 5.88 -2.36
N PHE A 35 6.46 5.77 -1.25
CA PHE A 35 5.95 6.10 0.07
C PHE A 35 6.13 7.57 0.46
N ILE A 36 7.27 8.17 0.11
CA ILE A 36 7.62 9.55 0.52
C ILE A 36 7.28 10.57 -0.56
N VAL A 37 7.40 10.19 -1.83
CA VAL A 37 7.13 11.09 -2.96
C VAL A 37 5.72 10.87 -3.55
N GLY A 38 5.13 9.69 -3.35
CA GLY A 38 3.80 9.37 -3.85
C GLY A 38 2.69 10.17 -3.17
N THR A 39 1.59 10.40 -3.89
CA THR A 39 0.37 10.92 -3.26
C THR A 39 -0.29 9.81 -2.46
N GLN A 40 -1.07 10.18 -1.43
CA GLN A 40 -1.79 9.18 -0.63
C GLN A 40 -2.75 8.34 -1.47
N LEU A 41 -3.37 8.92 -2.51
CA LEU A 41 -4.17 8.16 -3.46
C LEU A 41 -3.31 7.16 -4.24
N GLY A 42 -2.15 7.57 -4.73
CA GLY A 42 -1.23 6.68 -5.46
C GLY A 42 -0.73 5.52 -4.60
N ILE A 43 -0.52 5.73 -3.30
CA ILE A 43 -0.19 4.65 -2.35
C ILE A 43 -1.36 3.67 -2.22
N LEU A 44 -2.59 4.17 -2.12
CA LEU A 44 -3.79 3.33 -2.02
C LEU A 44 -4.05 2.54 -3.30
N GLU A 45 -3.90 3.17 -4.47
CA GLU A 45 -3.98 2.50 -5.78
C GLU A 45 -2.90 1.42 -5.91
N TRP A 46 -1.68 1.69 -5.43
CA TRP A 46 -0.62 0.68 -5.37
C TRP A 46 -0.97 -0.49 -4.45
N LEU A 47 -1.54 -0.21 -3.27
CA LEU A 47 -2.01 -1.24 -2.35
C LEU A 47 -3.14 -2.08 -2.98
N GLN A 48 -4.04 -1.47 -3.75
CA GLN A 48 -5.09 -2.19 -4.51
C GLN A 48 -4.48 -3.07 -5.59
N TYR A 49 -3.55 -2.53 -6.38
CA TYR A 49 -2.87 -3.26 -7.45
C TYR A 49 -2.12 -4.50 -6.95
N ASN A 50 -1.53 -4.41 -5.75
CA ASN A 50 -0.82 -5.53 -5.12
C ASN A 50 -1.74 -6.42 -4.25
N GLY A 51 -3.06 -6.22 -4.29
CA GLY A 51 -4.04 -7.04 -3.56
C GLY A 51 -4.00 -6.90 -2.03
N LEU A 52 -3.38 -5.84 -1.52
CA LEU A 52 -3.22 -5.59 -0.08
C LEU A 52 -4.42 -4.87 0.54
N ILE A 53 -5.16 -4.13 -0.28
CA ILE A 53 -6.50 -3.62 0.03
C ILE A 53 -7.43 -3.97 -1.13
N GLY A 54 -8.72 -4.13 -0.87
CA GLY A 54 -9.66 -4.56 -1.91
C GLY A 54 -9.88 -3.50 -2.99
N ASP A 55 -10.11 -3.97 -4.22
CA ASP A 55 -10.61 -3.17 -5.33
C ASP A 55 -12.02 -3.63 -5.74
N ASP A 56 -12.88 -2.68 -6.10
CA ASP A 56 -14.29 -2.85 -6.45
C ASP A 56 -15.06 -3.89 -5.59
N LEU A 57 -15.00 -3.71 -4.27
CA LEU A 57 -15.60 -4.64 -3.30
C LEU A 57 -17.13 -4.56 -3.28
N PRO A 58 -17.84 -5.69 -3.02
CA PRO A 58 -19.25 -5.62 -2.66
C PRO A 58 -19.44 -4.86 -1.35
N CYS A 59 -20.57 -4.17 -1.21
CA CYS A 59 -20.93 -3.50 0.03
C CYS A 59 -21.11 -4.53 1.14
N TRP A 60 -20.37 -4.36 2.23
CA TRP A 60 -20.44 -5.25 3.39
C TRP A 60 -21.70 -5.09 4.26
N ARG A 61 -22.63 -4.22 3.87
CA ARG A 61 -23.93 -4.12 4.54
C ARG A 61 -24.85 -5.19 3.97
N GLU A 62 -25.43 -6.01 4.84
CA GLU A 62 -26.40 -7.03 4.47
C GLU A 62 -27.52 -6.44 3.60
N SER A 63 -27.92 -7.21 2.57
CA SER A 63 -29.01 -6.85 1.64
C SER A 63 -28.81 -5.54 0.86
N CYS A 64 -27.64 -4.91 0.89
CA CYS A 64 -27.41 -3.68 0.13
C CYS A 64 -27.31 -3.96 -1.39
N GLY A 65 -26.52 -4.98 -1.77
CA GLY A 65 -26.27 -5.34 -3.16
C GLY A 65 -25.50 -4.30 -3.98
N GLY A 66 -24.98 -3.24 -3.35
CA GLY A 66 -24.16 -2.22 -4.02
C GLY A 66 -22.68 -2.56 -4.02
N SER A 67 -21.86 -1.80 -4.76
CA SER A 67 -20.40 -1.86 -4.69
C SER A 67 -19.81 -0.69 -3.90
N LEU A 68 -18.60 -0.89 -3.40
CA LEU A 68 -17.81 0.09 -2.67
C LEU A 68 -16.83 0.77 -3.63
N LYS A 69 -16.59 2.05 -3.42
CA LYS A 69 -15.55 2.79 -4.11
C LYS A 69 -14.75 3.63 -3.12
N LEU A 70 -13.46 3.74 -3.38
CA LEU A 70 -12.58 4.63 -2.64
C LEU A 70 -13.03 6.09 -2.81
N ARG A 71 -13.21 6.82 -1.70
CA ARG A 71 -13.57 8.24 -1.71
C ARG A 71 -12.74 9.00 -0.69
N LYS A 72 -12.35 10.22 -1.07
CA LYS A 72 -11.66 11.15 -0.17
C LYS A 72 -12.59 11.53 0.98
N LYS A 73 -12.06 11.55 2.20
CA LYS A 73 -12.79 11.91 3.42
C LYS A 73 -11.85 12.59 4.42
N SER A 74 -12.42 13.41 5.29
CA SER A 74 -11.72 13.87 6.50
C SER A 74 -11.68 12.73 7.52
N CYS A 75 -10.73 11.82 7.33
CA CYS A 75 -10.40 10.73 8.26
C CYS A 75 -8.88 10.62 8.35
N ILE A 76 -8.40 9.81 9.30
CA ILE A 76 -6.98 9.60 9.58
C ILE A 76 -6.18 9.28 8.30
N ASP A 77 -6.74 8.48 7.40
CA ASP A 77 -6.08 8.06 6.15
C ASP A 77 -6.48 8.88 4.92
N GLY A 78 -7.28 9.94 5.10
CA GLY A 78 -7.79 10.78 4.02
C GLY A 78 -8.76 10.11 3.04
N TYR A 79 -8.99 8.80 3.15
CA TYR A 79 -9.85 8.00 2.27
C TYR A 79 -10.63 6.94 3.05
N ALA A 80 -11.78 6.56 2.52
CA ALA A 80 -12.61 5.45 3.02
C ALA A 80 -13.35 4.77 1.86
N PHE A 81 -13.76 3.53 2.08
CA PHE A 81 -14.67 2.84 1.16
C PHE A 81 -16.09 3.35 1.41
N ARG A 82 -16.74 3.88 0.37
CA ARG A 82 -18.13 4.31 0.41
C ARG A 82 -18.95 3.56 -0.63
N CYS A 83 -20.11 3.08 -0.23
CA CYS A 83 -21.02 2.42 -1.16
C CYS A 83 -21.54 3.40 -2.22
N ARG A 84 -21.67 2.90 -3.45
CA ARG A 84 -22.23 3.66 -4.57
C ARG A 84 -23.76 3.81 -4.47
N LYS A 85 -24.44 2.88 -3.80
CA LYS A 85 -25.90 2.86 -3.63
C LYS A 85 -26.38 3.71 -2.45
N ASP A 86 -25.70 3.61 -1.31
CA ASP A 86 -26.02 4.36 -0.10
C ASP A 86 -24.78 5.06 0.46
N LYS A 87 -24.83 6.38 0.59
CA LYS A 87 -23.71 7.19 1.07
C LYS A 87 -23.43 7.00 2.57
N ASN A 88 -24.39 6.49 3.34
CA ASN A 88 -24.24 6.18 4.77
C ASN A 88 -23.49 4.87 5.00
N HIS A 89 -23.37 4.02 3.98
CA HIS A 89 -22.56 2.81 4.04
C HIS A 89 -21.11 3.16 3.77
N GLU A 90 -20.39 3.39 4.85
CA GLU A 90 -18.98 3.73 4.83
C GLU A 90 -18.17 2.77 5.69
N PHE A 91 -16.98 2.45 5.21
CA PHE A 91 -16.12 1.45 5.81
C PHE A 91 -14.66 1.88 5.74
N SER A 92 -13.88 1.44 6.72
CA SER A 92 -12.43 1.63 6.74
C SER A 92 -11.77 0.96 5.52
N LEU A 93 -10.68 1.56 5.05
CA LEU A 93 -9.76 0.98 4.05
C LEU A 93 -9.21 -0.38 4.47
N ARG A 94 -9.14 -0.61 5.78
CA ARG A 94 -8.58 -1.83 6.39
C ARG A 94 -9.60 -2.96 6.49
N LYS A 95 -10.88 -2.70 6.23
CA LYS A 95 -11.91 -3.73 6.37
C LYS A 95 -11.67 -4.86 5.36
N GLY A 96 -11.67 -6.09 5.84
CA GLY A 96 -11.36 -7.28 5.03
C GLY A 96 -9.86 -7.51 4.76
N THR A 97 -8.96 -6.81 5.45
CA THR A 97 -7.51 -7.07 5.41
C THR A 97 -7.00 -7.57 6.77
N ILE A 98 -5.72 -7.95 6.86
CA ILE A 98 -5.09 -8.30 8.14
C ILE A 98 -5.04 -7.13 9.13
N PHE A 99 -5.31 -5.91 8.66
CA PHE A 99 -5.35 -4.70 9.48
C PHE A 99 -6.78 -4.31 9.89
N ASP A 100 -7.78 -5.16 9.65
CA ASP A 100 -9.17 -4.85 9.99
C ASP A 100 -9.29 -4.47 11.48
N LYS A 101 -10.12 -3.45 11.75
CA LYS A 101 -10.32 -2.83 13.09
C LYS A 101 -9.07 -2.20 13.72
N SER A 102 -7.93 -2.17 13.03
CA SER A 102 -6.75 -1.45 13.53
C SER A 102 -6.84 0.06 13.29
N HIS A 103 -6.06 0.80 14.08
CA HIS A 103 -5.89 2.25 13.97
C HIS A 103 -4.57 2.65 13.31
N TYR A 104 -3.86 1.70 12.69
CA TYR A 104 -2.60 1.95 12.00
C TYR A 104 -2.80 2.91 10.83
N LEU A 105 -1.91 3.90 10.73
CA LEU A 105 -1.85 4.77 9.57
C LEU A 105 -1.47 3.96 8.34
N VAL A 106 -1.85 4.42 7.15
CA VAL A 106 -1.29 3.88 5.88
C VAL A 106 0.24 3.86 5.93
N ALA A 107 0.85 4.84 6.61
CA ALA A 107 2.28 4.87 6.87
C ALA A 107 2.81 3.64 7.60
N ASP A 108 2.18 3.29 8.71
CA ASP A 108 2.57 2.15 9.54
C ASP A 108 2.34 0.82 8.80
N ILE A 109 1.23 0.74 8.04
CA ILE A 109 0.92 -0.41 7.17
C ILE A 109 2.04 -0.61 6.14
N MET A 110 2.50 0.46 5.48
CA MET A 110 3.58 0.39 4.49
C MET A 110 4.91 -0.06 5.12
N VAL A 111 5.24 0.43 6.32
CA VAL A 111 6.43 -0.02 7.06
C VAL A 111 6.30 -1.48 7.44
N PHE A 112 5.14 -1.92 7.95
CA PHE A 112 4.89 -3.32 8.28
C PHE A 112 5.09 -4.23 7.06
N ILE A 113 4.52 -3.86 5.91
CA ILE A 113 4.68 -4.60 4.65
C ILE A 113 6.16 -4.71 4.29
N LYS A 114 6.91 -3.60 4.29
CA LYS A 114 8.35 -3.59 3.99
C LYS A 114 9.15 -4.52 4.89
N VAL A 115 8.92 -4.46 6.20
CA VAL A 115 9.64 -5.27 7.18
C VAL A 115 9.32 -6.75 7.01
N ASN A 116 8.05 -7.11 6.82
CA ASN A 116 7.66 -8.51 6.65
C ASN A 116 8.19 -9.11 5.34
N ILE A 117 8.20 -8.35 4.23
CA ILE A 117 8.83 -8.81 2.98
C ILE A 117 10.32 -9.06 3.20
N PHE A 118 11.01 -8.17 3.90
CA PHE A 118 12.43 -8.31 4.19
C PHE A 118 12.72 -9.58 5.00
N LEU A 119 11.90 -9.86 6.03
CA LEU A 119 12.01 -11.06 6.86
C LEU A 119 11.71 -12.34 6.07
N CYS A 120 10.69 -12.36 5.21
CA CYS A 120 10.40 -13.49 4.33
C CYS A 120 11.51 -13.73 3.30
N THR A 121 12.13 -12.68 2.78
CA THR A 121 13.22 -12.78 1.80
C THR A 121 14.51 -13.31 2.42
N ILE A 122 14.80 -12.96 3.68
CA ILE A 122 15.97 -13.48 4.41
C ILE A 122 15.77 -14.96 4.77
N THR A 123 14.58 -15.34 5.25
CA THR A 123 14.31 -16.72 5.67
C THR A 123 14.33 -17.71 4.50
N GLN A 124 13.93 -17.29 3.29
CA GLN A 124 14.02 -18.14 2.08
C GLN A 124 15.46 -18.33 1.54
N LYS A 125 16.44 -17.55 1.99
CA LYS A 125 17.85 -17.70 1.57
C LYS A 125 18.67 -18.62 2.50
N HIS A 126 18.04 -19.20 3.51
CA HIS A 126 18.68 -20.05 4.52
C HIS A 126 18.03 -21.45 4.65
N CYS A 127 17.32 -21.92 3.63
CA CYS A 127 16.94 -23.34 3.48
C CYS A 127 17.66 -23.94 2.27
#